data_AF-A0A7S2REI2-F1
#
_entry.id   AF-A0A7S2REI2-F1
#
_cell.length_a   1.000
_cell.length_b   1.000
_cell.length_c   1.000
_cell.angle_alpha   90.00
_cell.angle_beta   90.00
_cell.angle_gamma   90.00
#
_symmetry.space_group_name_H-M   'P 1'
#
loop_
_entity.id
_entity.type
_entity.pdbx_description
1 polymer ?
#
loop_
_entity_poly.entity_id
_entity_poly.type
_entity_poly.pdbx_seq_one_letter_code
_entity_poly.pdbx_strand_id
1 'polypeptide(L)'
;GNPRRSAAPPPPFRCAVRALPGCWSEVSSGRALMASILQESSGSLRQDVLVSELSMALEEDRKHHVTDEAKKRHITTAASYDEFRHLVACADLKRLSRSEIESLSQKKKGWARPAPASQAGARPSRRRGNKARGAAVPISQFPVQPPPSRMEFERDWKRHCRSHDDRVRYLMLCTPDSLPGLFHADMDVTLMSEVISACAHFASAAGSEADPSDLSRGDFVLATLNALANTGRFTLNKSFLSAEDAQNIRTCCDCARASGQDTADEVLALFT
;
A
#
# COMPACT_ATOMS: atom_id res chain seq x y z
N GLY A 1 27.74 -13.11 66.35
CA GLY A 1 28.98 -12.67 65.68
C GLY A 1 28.62 -11.78 64.52
N ASN A 2 29.14 -10.55 64.56
CA ASN A 2 29.32 -9.56 63.49
C ASN A 2 28.11 -8.97 62.71
N PRO A 3 28.22 -7.70 62.27
CA PRO A 3 27.21 -6.68 62.51
C PRO A 3 27.00 -5.78 61.26
N ARG A 4 26.38 -4.62 61.45
CA ARG A 4 26.49 -3.39 60.62
C ARG A 4 26.10 -3.52 59.13
N ARG A 5 25.05 -2.80 58.75
CA ARG A 5 25.19 -1.43 58.21
C ARG A 5 23.81 -0.79 58.03
N SER A 6 23.57 0.22 58.87
CA SER A 6 22.62 1.30 58.62
C SER A 6 23.12 2.10 57.41
N ALA A 7 22.29 2.27 56.38
CA ALA A 7 22.55 3.15 55.26
C ALA A 7 21.39 4.13 55.15
N ALA A 8 21.68 5.40 55.46
CA ALA A 8 20.76 6.52 55.34
C ALA A 8 20.32 6.73 53.88
N PRO A 9 19.11 7.23 53.63
CA PRO A 9 18.65 7.56 52.29
C PRO A 9 19.43 8.76 51.72
N PRO A 10 19.78 8.75 50.41
CA PRO A 10 20.44 9.88 49.76
C PRO A 10 19.48 11.09 49.64
N PRO A 11 20.01 12.32 49.65
CA PRO A 11 19.20 13.53 49.54
C PRO A 11 18.55 13.65 48.15
N PRO A 12 17.39 14.33 48.04
CA PRO A 12 16.72 14.52 46.77
C PRO A 12 17.58 15.35 45.81
N PHE A 13 17.75 14.83 44.59
CA PHE A 13 18.33 15.55 43.47
C PHE A 13 17.57 16.85 43.24
N ARG A 14 18.21 17.97 43.60
CA ARG A 14 17.80 19.31 43.15
C ARG A 14 17.99 19.37 41.64
N CYS A 15 16.90 19.27 40.89
CA CYS A 15 16.88 19.64 39.48
C CYS A 15 17.03 21.17 39.40
N ALA A 16 18.27 21.63 39.22
CA ALA A 16 18.55 22.99 38.84
C ALA A 16 18.14 23.15 37.37
N VAL A 17 16.87 23.48 37.13
CA VAL A 17 16.43 24.02 35.84
C VAL A 17 17.05 25.41 35.73
N ARG A 18 18.20 25.44 35.04
CA ARG A 18 18.86 26.67 34.62
C ARG A 18 17.92 27.34 33.61
N ALA A 19 17.18 28.34 34.09
CA ALA A 19 16.32 29.16 33.25
C ALA A 19 17.16 29.78 32.13
N LEU A 20 16.88 29.39 30.88
CA LEU A 20 17.32 30.11 29.70
C LEU A 20 16.54 31.43 29.66
N PRO A 21 17.21 32.60 29.64
CA PRO A 21 16.54 33.88 29.50
C PRO A 21 16.15 34.05 28.03
N GLY A 22 14.85 34.05 27.72
CA GLY A 22 14.43 34.45 26.38
C GLY A 22 13.10 33.93 25.82
N CYS A 23 12.23 33.27 26.59
CA CYS A 23 11.01 32.70 26.00
C CYS A 23 9.70 33.07 26.74
N TRP A 24 9.62 34.29 27.29
CA TRP A 24 8.37 34.81 27.89
C TRP A 24 7.96 36.20 27.38
N SER A 25 8.71 36.84 26.47
CA SER A 25 8.29 38.12 25.88
C SER A 25 7.37 37.96 24.65
N GLU A 26 7.27 36.76 24.07
CA GLU A 26 6.53 36.53 22.82
C GLU A 26 5.08 36.07 23.05
N VAL A 27 4.71 35.74 24.29
CA VAL A 27 3.31 35.46 24.68
C VAL A 27 2.50 36.76 24.84
N SER A 28 3.18 37.88 25.08
CA SER A 28 2.55 39.21 25.18
C SER A 28 2.11 39.76 23.82
N SER A 29 2.84 39.43 22.73
CA SER A 29 2.48 39.85 21.37
C SER A 29 1.30 39.05 20.80
N GLY A 30 1.23 37.74 21.10
CA GLY A 30 0.10 36.90 20.68
C GLY A 30 -1.22 37.27 21.37
N ARG A 31 -1.18 37.65 22.66
CA ARG A 31 -2.37 38.10 23.41
C ARG A 31 -2.92 39.44 22.92
N ALA A 32 -2.06 40.38 22.52
CA ALA A 32 -2.48 41.68 21.97
C ALA A 32 -3.11 41.55 20.57
N LEU A 33 -2.62 40.61 19.76
CA LEU A 33 -3.19 40.30 18.45
C LEU A 33 -4.55 39.59 18.56
N MET A 34 -4.72 38.65 19.50
CA MET A 34 -6.01 38.02 19.76
C MET A 34 -7.07 39.03 20.25
N ALA A 35 -6.69 39.99 21.09
CA ALA A 35 -7.59 41.05 21.54
C ALA A 35 -8.06 41.96 20.38
N SER A 36 -7.22 42.19 19.36
CA SER A 36 -7.60 42.97 18.17
C SER A 36 -8.44 42.16 17.16
N ILE A 37 -8.39 40.83 17.20
CA ILE A 37 -9.18 39.93 16.32
C ILE A 37 -10.62 39.77 16.82
N LEU A 38 -10.85 39.89 18.13
CA LEU A 38 -12.14 39.67 18.78
C LEU A 38 -13.09 40.88 18.76
N GLN A 39 -12.61 42.05 18.37
CA GLN A 39 -13.35 43.30 18.46
C GLN A 39 -13.67 43.84 17.07
N GLU A 40 -14.95 43.81 16.67
CA GLU A 40 -15.39 44.68 15.58
C GLU A 40 -15.33 46.13 16.05
N SER A 41 -15.09 47.06 15.12
CA SER A 41 -15.09 48.51 15.38
C SER A 41 -16.41 49.03 15.99
N SER A 42 -17.44 48.19 16.07
CA SER A 42 -18.77 48.43 16.65
C SER A 42 -18.89 48.06 18.14
N GLY A 43 -17.86 47.47 18.77
CA GLY A 43 -17.95 46.93 20.13
C GLY A 43 -18.73 45.61 20.23
N SER A 44 -19.08 45.00 19.09
CA SER A 44 -19.66 43.67 19.02
C SER A 44 -18.58 42.58 19.17
N LEU A 45 -18.83 41.61 20.04
CA LEU A 45 -17.96 40.43 20.23
C LEU A 45 -18.20 39.44 19.09
N ARG A 46 -17.11 38.96 18.45
CA ARG A 46 -17.19 37.90 17.44
C ARG A 46 -17.57 36.56 18.07
N GLN A 47 -18.87 36.29 18.14
CA GLN A 47 -19.43 35.10 18.76
C GLN A 47 -18.95 33.79 18.10
N ASP A 48 -18.74 33.81 16.78
CA ASP A 48 -18.22 32.71 15.98
C ASP A 48 -16.79 32.31 16.38
N VAL A 49 -15.91 33.30 16.54
CA VAL A 49 -14.51 33.07 16.97
C VAL A 49 -14.49 32.53 18.39
N LEU A 50 -15.27 33.12 19.31
CA LEU A 50 -15.36 32.67 20.69
C LEU A 50 -15.93 31.25 20.82
N VAL A 51 -16.95 30.90 20.04
CA VAL A 51 -17.52 29.54 20.02
C VAL A 51 -16.50 28.54 19.46
N SER A 52 -15.74 28.93 18.42
CA SER A 52 -14.67 28.10 17.87
C SER A 52 -13.56 27.87 18.90
N GLU A 53 -13.06 28.93 19.54
CA GLU A 53 -12.04 28.84 20.59
C GLU A 53 -12.50 27.98 21.77
N LEU A 54 -13.73 28.19 22.23
CA LEU A 54 -14.33 27.41 23.31
C LEU A 54 -14.46 25.93 22.91
N SER A 55 -14.88 25.64 21.68
CA SER A 55 -14.98 24.25 21.18
C SER A 55 -13.61 23.56 21.10
N MET A 56 -12.57 24.30 20.71
CA MET A 56 -11.20 23.79 20.67
C MET A 56 -10.67 23.52 22.07
N ALA A 57 -10.87 24.44 23.01
CA ALA A 57 -10.45 24.29 24.40
C ALA A 57 -11.14 23.08 25.06
N LEU A 58 -12.44 22.91 24.84
CA LEU A 58 -13.18 21.74 25.36
C LEU A 58 -12.67 20.42 24.77
N GLU A 59 -12.35 20.38 23.48
CA GLU A 59 -11.84 19.17 22.83
C GLU A 59 -10.42 18.83 23.29
N GLU A 60 -9.58 19.82 23.54
CA GLU A 60 -8.25 19.66 24.13
C GLU A 60 -8.34 19.11 25.57
N ASP A 61 -9.19 19.70 26.41
CA ASP A 61 -9.45 19.20 27.77
C ASP A 61 -9.98 17.78 27.77
N ARG A 62 -10.91 17.46 26.86
CA ARG A 62 -11.44 16.11 26.69
C ARG A 62 -10.33 15.11 26.37
N LYS A 63 -9.44 15.45 25.43
CA LYS A 63 -8.32 14.60 25.03
C LYS A 63 -7.32 14.41 26.16
N HIS A 64 -6.90 15.49 26.81
CA HIS A 64 -5.99 15.42 27.96
C HIS A 64 -6.55 14.54 29.07
N HIS A 65 -7.82 14.72 29.41
CA HIS A 65 -8.48 13.91 30.44
C HIS A 65 -8.52 12.42 30.06
N VAL A 66 -8.91 12.10 28.82
CA VAL A 66 -8.98 10.71 28.35
C VAL A 66 -7.59 10.05 28.32
N THR A 67 -6.58 10.77 27.86
CA THR A 67 -5.20 10.29 27.82
C THR A 67 -4.63 10.08 29.23
N ASP A 68 -4.88 10.97 30.17
CA ASP A 68 -4.39 10.83 31.54
C ASP A 68 -5.10 9.70 32.29
N GLU A 69 -6.40 9.53 32.07
CA GLU A 69 -7.14 8.37 32.57
C GLU A 69 -6.59 7.06 31.99
N ALA A 70 -6.25 7.03 30.70
CA ALA A 70 -5.60 5.87 30.09
C ALA A 70 -4.21 5.61 30.67
N LYS A 71 -3.39 6.65 30.91
CA LYS A 71 -2.10 6.52 31.59
C LYS A 71 -2.28 5.90 32.98
N LYS A 72 -3.20 6.41 33.79
CA LYS A 72 -3.48 5.89 35.14
C LYS A 72 -3.96 4.44 35.13
N ARG A 73 -4.74 4.04 34.13
CA ARG A 73 -5.25 2.66 34.00
C ARG A 73 -4.17 1.70 33.54
N HIS A 74 -3.37 2.11 32.55
CA HIS A 74 -2.42 1.22 31.90
C HIS A 74 -1.06 1.16 32.59
N ILE A 75 -0.72 2.11 33.45
CA ILE A 75 0.54 2.09 34.20
C ILE A 75 0.66 0.86 35.11
N THR A 76 -0.47 0.35 35.62
CA THR A 76 -0.52 -0.86 36.45
C THR A 76 -0.80 -2.14 35.66
N THR A 77 -1.31 -2.01 34.44
CA THR A 77 -1.81 -3.15 33.65
C THR A 77 -0.82 -3.61 32.57
N ALA A 78 -0.04 -2.69 32.00
CA ALA A 78 0.87 -3.02 30.89
C ALA A 78 2.13 -3.76 31.37
N ALA A 79 2.56 -4.77 30.63
CA ALA A 79 3.75 -5.57 30.93
C ALA A 79 5.04 -4.93 30.41
N SER A 80 4.94 -4.06 29.41
CA SER A 80 6.08 -3.36 28.80
C SER A 80 5.78 -1.90 28.49
N TYR A 81 6.83 -1.09 28.35
CA TYR A 81 6.70 0.32 27.98
C TYR A 81 6.08 0.52 26.59
N ASP A 82 6.42 -0.36 25.64
CA ASP A 82 5.90 -0.28 24.28
C ASP A 82 4.39 -0.56 24.23
N GLU A 83 3.93 -1.57 24.98
CA GLU A 83 2.51 -1.84 25.18
C GLU A 83 1.78 -0.66 25.84
N PHE A 84 2.37 -0.09 26.91
CA PHE A 84 1.83 1.09 27.57
C PHE A 84 1.68 2.27 26.60
N ARG A 85 2.71 2.55 25.79
CA ARG A 85 2.70 3.61 24.78
C ARG A 85 1.57 3.41 23.77
N HIS A 86 1.41 2.19 23.25
CA HIS A 86 0.35 1.87 22.29
C HIS A 86 -1.05 2.01 22.89
N LEU A 87 -1.25 1.57 24.14
CA LEU A 87 -2.54 1.67 24.83
C LEU A 87 -2.93 3.14 25.09
N VAL A 88 -1.98 3.98 25.52
CA VAL A 88 -2.21 5.41 25.73
C VAL A 88 -2.48 6.13 24.40
N ALA A 89 -1.80 5.74 23.32
CA ALA A 89 -2.05 6.30 21.98
C ALA A 89 -3.47 5.99 21.46
N CYS A 90 -4.05 4.86 21.87
CA CYS A 90 -5.39 4.43 21.46
C CYS A 90 -6.52 4.96 22.37
N ALA A 91 -6.22 5.82 23.35
CA ALA A 91 -7.19 6.23 24.37
C ALA A 91 -8.39 7.02 23.82
N ASP A 92 -8.18 7.86 22.81
CA ASP A 92 -9.22 8.73 22.22
C ASP A 92 -10.07 8.04 21.14
N LEU A 93 -9.87 6.73 20.92
CA LEU A 93 -10.64 5.98 19.93
C LEU A 93 -12.07 5.75 20.44
N LYS A 94 -13.05 6.18 19.64
CA LYS A 94 -14.47 5.91 19.89
C LYS A 94 -14.74 4.42 19.74
N ARG A 95 -15.41 3.83 20.73
CA ARG A 95 -15.94 2.46 20.60
C ARG A 95 -16.94 2.45 19.46
N LEU A 96 -16.74 1.54 18.51
CA LEU A 96 -17.68 1.32 17.42
C LEU A 96 -19.04 0.90 17.98
N SER A 97 -20.09 1.56 17.54
CA SER A 97 -21.47 1.19 17.86
C SER A 97 -21.86 -0.10 17.14
N ARG A 98 -22.83 -0.82 17.69
CA ARG A 98 -23.35 -2.07 17.08
C ARG A 98 -23.88 -1.83 15.66
N SER A 99 -24.50 -0.68 15.42
CA SER A 99 -24.98 -0.24 14.11
C SER A 99 -23.84 0.03 13.12
N GLU A 100 -22.71 0.58 13.58
CA GLU A 100 -21.53 0.75 12.72
C GLU A 100 -20.89 -0.59 12.39
N ILE A 101 -20.78 -1.49 13.37
CA ILE A 101 -20.28 -2.86 13.14
C ILE A 101 -21.17 -3.60 12.13
N GLU A 102 -22.48 -3.47 12.27
CA GLU A 102 -23.44 -4.05 11.32
C GLU A 102 -23.31 -3.39 9.95
N SER A 103 -23.19 -2.06 9.86
CA SER A 103 -22.95 -1.33 8.61
C SER A 103 -21.65 -1.71 7.92
N LEU A 104 -20.59 -2.01 8.65
CA LEU A 104 -19.31 -2.49 8.10
C LEU A 104 -19.41 -3.95 7.62
N SER A 105 -20.26 -4.76 8.27
CA SER A 105 -20.51 -6.16 7.92
C SER A 105 -21.48 -6.30 6.73
N GLN A 106 -22.42 -5.38 6.59
CA GLN A 106 -23.23 -5.26 5.39
C GLN A 106 -22.29 -4.95 4.23
N LYS A 107 -21.99 -5.97 3.41
CA LYS A 107 -21.38 -5.81 2.08
C LYS A 107 -22.35 -5.00 1.21
N LYS A 108 -22.43 -3.70 1.46
CA LYS A 108 -22.99 -2.74 0.52
C LYS A 108 -22.13 -2.94 -0.72
N LYS A 109 -22.75 -3.52 -1.76
CA LYS A 109 -22.16 -3.79 -3.08
C LYS A 109 -21.11 -2.71 -3.33
N GLY A 110 -19.85 -3.13 -3.34
CA GLY A 110 -18.72 -2.23 -3.59
C GLY A 110 -19.01 -1.39 -4.82
N TRP A 111 -18.50 -0.16 -4.82
CA TRP A 111 -18.57 0.83 -5.90
C TRP A 111 -19.21 0.29 -7.18
N ALA A 112 -20.52 0.50 -7.32
CA ALA A 112 -21.21 0.15 -8.55
C ALA A 112 -20.65 1.07 -9.64
N ARG A 113 -19.76 0.53 -10.48
CA ARG A 113 -19.46 1.15 -11.77
C ARG A 113 -20.78 1.26 -12.54
N PRO A 114 -21.19 2.43 -13.05
CA PRO A 114 -22.36 2.51 -13.92
C PRO A 114 -22.04 1.74 -15.20
N ALA A 115 -22.65 0.57 -15.35
CA ALA A 115 -22.63 -0.17 -16.61
C ALA A 115 -23.64 0.46 -17.58
N PRO A 116 -23.29 0.66 -18.86
CA PRO A 116 -24.25 1.16 -19.84
C PRO A 116 -25.35 0.13 -20.10
N ALA A 117 -26.57 0.63 -20.20
CA ALA A 117 -27.77 -0.16 -20.42
C ALA A 117 -27.75 -0.85 -21.79
N SER A 118 -27.84 -2.18 -21.81
CA SER A 118 -28.39 -2.91 -22.96
C SER A 118 -29.42 -3.92 -22.47
N GLN A 119 -30.57 -3.88 -23.12
CA GLN A 119 -31.77 -4.69 -22.87
C GLN A 119 -31.56 -6.19 -23.15
N ALA A 120 -32.59 -6.97 -22.77
CA ALA A 120 -32.74 -8.44 -22.84
C ALA A 120 -32.11 -9.18 -21.65
N GLY A 121 -32.76 -10.07 -20.90
CA GLY A 121 -34.07 -10.71 -20.99
C GLY A 121 -34.02 -11.96 -20.08
N ALA A 122 -35.15 -12.30 -19.47
CA ALA A 122 -35.43 -13.57 -18.77
C ALA A 122 -34.69 -13.91 -17.44
N ARG A 123 -35.47 -13.85 -16.34
CA ARG A 123 -35.27 -14.66 -15.12
C ARG A 123 -35.46 -16.16 -15.44
N PRO A 124 -34.93 -17.05 -14.60
CA PRO A 124 -35.87 -17.77 -13.75
C PRO A 124 -35.48 -17.85 -12.27
N SER A 125 -36.54 -17.85 -11.47
CA SER A 125 -36.60 -18.21 -10.05
C SER A 125 -36.15 -19.65 -9.81
N ARG A 126 -35.28 -19.88 -8.81
CA ARG A 126 -35.34 -21.13 -8.02
C ARG A 126 -34.74 -20.99 -6.62
N ARG A 127 -35.68 -21.07 -5.66
CA ARG A 127 -35.65 -21.82 -4.39
C ARG A 127 -34.53 -21.56 -3.37
N ARG A 128 -34.98 -20.90 -2.30
CA ARG A 128 -34.48 -20.91 -0.93
C ARG A 128 -34.48 -22.34 -0.36
N GLY A 129 -33.37 -22.79 0.23
CA GLY A 129 -33.31 -24.09 0.90
C GLY A 129 -31.95 -24.47 1.47
N ASN A 130 -31.74 -24.09 2.73
CA ASN A 130 -30.94 -24.76 3.77
C ASN A 130 -29.41 -24.61 3.87
N LYS A 131 -29.02 -24.40 5.14
CA LYS A 131 -27.67 -24.23 5.68
C LYS A 131 -26.75 -25.40 5.32
N ALA A 132 -25.55 -25.08 4.84
CA ALA A 132 -24.36 -25.90 5.04
C ALA A 132 -23.15 -25.00 5.30
N ARG A 133 -22.33 -25.46 6.25
CA ARG A 133 -21.14 -24.87 6.84
C ARG A 133 -20.11 -24.44 5.79
N GLY A 134 -19.35 -23.39 6.14
CA GLY A 134 -17.97 -23.15 5.69
C GLY A 134 -17.68 -23.45 4.22
N ALA A 135 -18.13 -22.59 3.32
CA ALA A 135 -17.63 -22.61 1.94
C ALA A 135 -16.17 -22.14 1.96
N ALA A 136 -15.25 -23.09 1.86
CA ALA A 136 -13.88 -22.86 1.47
C ALA A 136 -13.85 -21.95 0.23
N VAL A 137 -12.98 -20.94 0.27
CA VAL A 137 -12.59 -20.17 -0.92
C VAL A 137 -12.16 -21.18 -1.99
N PRO A 138 -12.70 -21.13 -3.23
CA PRO A 138 -12.27 -22.05 -4.26
C PRO A 138 -10.77 -21.87 -4.48
N ILE A 139 -10.05 -22.99 -4.44
CA ILE A 139 -8.64 -23.08 -4.76
C ILE A 139 -8.46 -22.63 -6.21
N SER A 140 -7.66 -21.57 -6.38
CA SER A 140 -6.71 -21.33 -7.47
C SER A 140 -7.12 -21.85 -8.85
N GLN A 141 -8.08 -21.20 -9.50
CA GLN A 141 -8.26 -21.35 -10.95
C GLN A 141 -7.30 -20.39 -11.65
N PHE A 142 -6.47 -20.91 -12.55
CA PHE A 142 -5.61 -20.09 -13.39
C PHE A 142 -6.49 -19.08 -14.15
N PRO A 143 -6.13 -17.79 -14.19
CA PRO A 143 -6.92 -16.78 -14.86
C PRO A 143 -7.07 -17.12 -16.36
N VAL A 144 -8.32 -17.18 -16.82
CA VAL A 144 -8.68 -17.48 -18.23
C VAL A 144 -8.92 -16.19 -19.02
N GLN A 145 -9.01 -15.05 -18.35
CA GLN A 145 -9.25 -13.74 -18.97
C GLN A 145 -8.10 -12.78 -18.66
N PRO A 146 -7.77 -11.86 -19.58
CA PRO A 146 -6.77 -10.82 -19.34
C PRO A 146 -7.22 -9.92 -18.18
N PRO A 147 -6.29 -9.54 -17.29
CA PRO A 147 -6.62 -8.74 -16.12
C PRO A 147 -7.07 -7.33 -16.54
N PRO A 148 -8.17 -6.81 -15.98
CA PRO A 148 -8.69 -5.48 -16.32
C PRO A 148 -7.97 -4.33 -15.62
N SER A 149 -7.09 -4.63 -14.65
CA SER A 149 -6.39 -3.62 -13.84
C SER A 149 -5.08 -4.18 -13.29
N ARG A 150 -4.10 -3.29 -13.08
CA ARG A 150 -2.82 -3.59 -12.43
C ARG A 150 -2.95 -4.41 -11.15
N MET A 151 -3.88 -4.03 -10.27
CA MET A 151 -4.06 -4.72 -8.98
C MET A 151 -4.52 -6.17 -9.15
N GLU A 152 -5.31 -6.45 -10.19
CA GLU A 152 -5.77 -7.80 -10.49
C GLU A 152 -4.65 -8.62 -11.12
N PHE A 153 -3.83 -8.01 -11.99
CA PHE A 153 -2.61 -8.62 -12.50
C PHE A 153 -1.66 -9.02 -11.36
N GLU A 154 -1.29 -8.10 -10.47
CA GLU A 154 -0.36 -8.39 -9.37
C GLU A 154 -0.90 -9.46 -8.41
N ARG A 155 -2.20 -9.44 -8.15
CA ARG A 155 -2.87 -10.43 -7.31
C ARG A 155 -2.82 -11.81 -7.95
N ASP A 156 -3.16 -11.91 -9.23
CA ASP A 156 -3.24 -13.19 -9.93
C ASP A 156 -1.85 -13.74 -10.26
N TRP A 157 -0.88 -12.86 -10.53
CA TRP A 157 0.54 -13.17 -10.61
C TRP A 157 1.03 -13.87 -9.33
N LYS A 158 0.83 -13.25 -8.17
CA LYS A 158 1.29 -13.82 -6.87
C LYS A 158 0.54 -15.09 -6.45
N ARG A 159 -0.71 -15.25 -6.86
CA ARG A 159 -1.56 -16.39 -6.44
C ARG A 159 -1.44 -17.60 -7.35
N HIS A 160 -1.38 -17.38 -8.65
CA HIS A 160 -1.52 -18.43 -9.67
C HIS A 160 -0.23 -18.68 -10.47
N CYS A 161 0.73 -17.75 -10.50
CA CYS A 161 1.94 -17.87 -11.32
C CYS A 161 3.17 -18.24 -10.45
N ARG A 162 3.21 -19.49 -10.00
CA ARG A 162 4.30 -20.01 -9.14
C ARG A 162 5.51 -20.53 -9.91
N SER A 163 5.29 -21.10 -11.10
CA SER A 163 6.34 -21.55 -12.01
C SER A 163 6.65 -20.49 -13.08
N HIS A 164 7.86 -20.51 -13.64
CA HIS A 164 8.23 -19.68 -14.79
C HIS A 164 7.33 -19.95 -16.00
N ASP A 165 6.93 -21.20 -16.24
CA ASP A 165 6.01 -21.56 -17.33
C ASP A 165 4.60 -20.99 -17.13
N ASP A 166 4.12 -20.95 -15.88
CA ASP A 166 2.82 -20.36 -15.56
C ASP A 166 2.84 -18.84 -15.75
N ARG A 167 3.97 -18.20 -15.40
CA ARG A 167 4.20 -16.76 -15.62
C ARG A 167 4.18 -16.43 -17.11
N VAL A 168 4.89 -17.20 -17.93
CA VAL A 168 4.91 -17.00 -19.39
C VAL A 168 3.53 -17.25 -20.00
N ARG A 169 2.81 -18.30 -19.56
CA ARG A 169 1.44 -18.56 -19.99
C ARG A 169 0.50 -17.40 -19.66
N TYR A 170 0.68 -16.79 -18.50
CA TYR A 170 -0.12 -15.63 -18.09
C TYR A 170 0.26 -14.37 -18.89
N LEU A 171 1.54 -14.18 -19.23
CA LEU A 171 1.98 -13.10 -20.11
C LEU A 171 1.43 -13.26 -21.53
N MET A 172 1.39 -14.48 -22.06
CA MET A 172 0.77 -14.78 -23.36
C MET A 172 -0.72 -14.44 -23.37
N LEU A 173 -1.45 -14.68 -22.26
CA LEU A 173 -2.85 -14.29 -22.12
C LEU A 173 -3.03 -12.76 -22.08
N CYS A 174 -2.11 -12.04 -21.46
CA CYS A 174 -2.17 -10.58 -21.36
C CYS A 174 -1.79 -9.91 -22.67
N THR A 175 -1.02 -10.56 -23.56
CA THR A 175 -0.36 -9.97 -24.73
C THR A 175 0.62 -8.84 -24.37
N PRO A 176 1.75 -8.72 -25.10
CA PRO A 176 2.76 -7.71 -24.79
C PRO A 176 2.23 -6.27 -24.93
N ASP A 177 1.30 -6.03 -25.87
CA ASP A 177 0.76 -4.69 -26.16
C ASP A 177 -0.12 -4.11 -25.04
N SER A 178 -0.69 -4.95 -24.16
CA SER A 178 -1.54 -4.48 -23.06
C SER A 178 -0.75 -4.04 -21.83
N LEU A 179 0.51 -4.51 -21.69
CA LEU A 179 1.34 -4.26 -20.51
C LEU A 179 1.58 -2.76 -20.24
N PRO A 180 1.90 -1.91 -21.25
CA PRO A 180 2.11 -0.48 -21.00
C PRO A 180 0.83 0.22 -20.53
N GLY A 181 -0.34 -0.18 -21.03
CA GLY A 181 -1.63 0.36 -20.60
C GLY A 181 -2.00 -0.04 -19.18
N LEU A 182 -1.71 -1.29 -18.81
CA LEU A 182 -1.92 -1.82 -17.46
C LEU A 182 -1.00 -1.14 -16.43
N PHE A 183 0.26 -0.88 -16.81
CA PHE A 183 1.31 -0.35 -15.93
C PHE A 183 1.72 1.10 -16.25
N HIS A 184 0.81 1.90 -16.81
CA HIS A 184 1.10 3.29 -17.20
C HIS A 184 1.57 4.17 -16.02
N ALA A 185 1.05 3.93 -14.82
CA ALA A 185 1.35 4.74 -13.64
C ALA A 185 2.70 4.36 -13.00
N ASP A 186 2.91 3.06 -12.81
CA ASP A 186 4.09 2.50 -12.14
C ASP A 186 4.05 0.95 -12.23
N MET A 187 5.22 0.32 -12.29
CA MET A 187 5.44 -1.11 -12.15
C MET A 187 6.44 -1.36 -11.02
N ASP A 188 6.17 -2.33 -10.17
CA ASP A 188 7.09 -2.71 -9.09
C ASP A 188 8.38 -3.37 -9.64
N VAL A 189 9.54 -3.01 -9.09
CA VAL A 189 10.85 -3.54 -9.55
C VAL A 189 10.91 -5.05 -9.40
N THR A 190 10.43 -5.59 -8.28
CA THR A 190 10.38 -7.04 -8.03
C THR A 190 9.51 -7.76 -9.04
N LEU A 191 8.41 -7.14 -9.47
CA LEU A 191 7.58 -7.71 -10.52
C LEU A 191 8.29 -7.68 -11.88
N MET A 192 8.98 -6.57 -12.19
CA MET A 192 9.74 -6.43 -13.44
C MET A 192 10.86 -7.47 -13.55
N SER A 193 11.65 -7.70 -12.49
CA SER A 193 12.69 -8.73 -12.47
C SER A 193 12.11 -10.14 -12.60
N GLU A 194 10.97 -10.43 -11.96
CA GLU A 194 10.28 -11.71 -12.09
C GLU A 194 9.79 -11.98 -13.53
N VAL A 195 9.31 -10.94 -14.23
CA VAL A 195 8.90 -11.03 -15.64
C VAL A 195 10.12 -11.28 -16.54
N ILE A 196 11.21 -10.54 -16.34
CA ILE A 196 12.46 -10.70 -17.09
C ILE A 196 13.04 -12.12 -16.91
N SER A 197 13.08 -12.61 -15.68
CA SER A 197 13.52 -13.97 -15.37
C SER A 197 12.63 -15.02 -16.05
N ALA A 198 11.31 -14.86 -16.01
CA ALA A 198 10.39 -15.77 -16.71
C ALA A 198 10.61 -15.77 -18.23
N CYS A 199 10.87 -14.60 -18.84
CA CYS A 199 11.21 -14.50 -20.26
C CYS A 199 12.54 -15.18 -20.60
N ALA A 200 13.56 -15.03 -19.76
CA ALA A 200 14.86 -15.67 -19.95
C ALA A 200 14.79 -17.20 -19.86
N HIS A 201 13.99 -17.72 -18.92
CA HIS A 201 13.70 -19.15 -18.83
C HIS A 201 12.97 -19.67 -20.08
N PHE A 202 11.98 -18.94 -20.58
CA PHE A 202 11.28 -19.30 -21.82
C PHE A 202 12.20 -19.26 -23.05
N ALA A 203 13.07 -18.26 -23.14
CA ALA A 203 14.08 -18.14 -24.19
C ALA A 203 15.10 -19.29 -24.16
N SER A 204 15.45 -19.77 -22.96
CA SER A 204 16.45 -20.83 -22.74
C SER A 204 15.89 -22.24 -22.82
N ALA A 205 14.57 -22.42 -22.74
CA ALA A 205 13.91 -23.72 -22.82
C ALA A 205 14.04 -24.30 -24.24
N ALA A 206 15.11 -25.05 -24.46
CA ALA A 206 15.38 -25.74 -25.72
C ALA A 206 14.36 -26.87 -25.96
N GLY A 207 13.59 -26.76 -27.05
CA GLY A 207 12.86 -27.89 -27.65
C GLY A 207 11.42 -28.10 -27.18
N SER A 208 10.46 -27.74 -28.02
CA SER A 208 9.37 -28.62 -28.48
C SER A 208 8.55 -27.86 -29.52
N GLU A 209 8.59 -28.37 -30.76
CA GLU A 209 7.65 -28.15 -31.88
C GLU A 209 7.18 -26.71 -32.13
N ALA A 210 7.82 -26.09 -33.13
CA ALA A 210 7.35 -24.87 -33.76
C ALA A 210 6.03 -25.13 -34.51
N ASP A 211 4.91 -24.70 -33.93
CA ASP A 211 3.69 -24.47 -34.70
C ASP A 211 3.86 -23.16 -35.50
N PRO A 212 3.61 -23.11 -36.83
CA PRO A 212 4.01 -22.00 -37.71
C PRO A 212 3.09 -20.77 -37.67
N SER A 213 2.17 -20.68 -36.72
CA SER A 213 1.12 -19.64 -36.68
C SER A 213 1.22 -18.68 -35.50
N ASP A 214 2.08 -18.95 -34.53
CA ASP A 214 2.29 -18.10 -33.35
C ASP A 214 3.58 -17.30 -33.48
N LEU A 215 3.57 -16.06 -32.96
CA LEU A 215 4.73 -15.16 -32.85
C LEU A 215 5.99 -15.96 -32.51
N SER A 216 7.08 -15.76 -33.27
CA SER A 216 8.33 -16.46 -33.00
C SER A 216 8.68 -16.24 -31.52
N ARG A 217 9.22 -17.28 -30.85
CA ARG A 217 9.57 -17.20 -29.43
C ARG A 217 10.41 -15.95 -29.11
N GLY A 218 11.32 -15.61 -30.01
CA GLY A 218 12.14 -14.39 -29.94
C GLY A 218 11.30 -13.12 -30.07
N ASP A 219 10.32 -13.10 -30.97
CA ASP A 219 9.41 -11.96 -31.19
C ASP A 219 8.57 -11.66 -29.95
N PHE A 220 8.00 -12.70 -29.33
CA PHE A 220 7.20 -12.53 -28.10
C PHE A 220 8.05 -11.98 -26.95
N VAL A 221 9.26 -12.51 -26.77
CA VAL A 221 10.18 -12.07 -25.72
C VAL A 221 10.62 -10.62 -25.96
N LEU A 222 10.98 -10.25 -27.19
CA LEU A 222 11.35 -8.87 -27.53
C LEU A 222 10.17 -7.91 -27.39
N ALA A 223 8.98 -8.29 -27.87
CA ALA A 223 7.78 -7.48 -27.72
C ALA A 223 7.46 -7.23 -26.25
N THR A 224 7.63 -8.25 -25.40
CA THR A 224 7.43 -8.13 -23.94
C THR A 224 8.48 -7.21 -23.30
N LEU A 225 9.77 -7.35 -23.65
CA LEU A 225 10.83 -6.47 -23.14
C LEU A 225 10.64 -5.01 -23.60
N ASN A 226 10.25 -4.79 -24.85
CA ASN A 226 9.93 -3.47 -25.37
C ASN A 226 8.69 -2.88 -24.67
N ALA A 227 7.67 -3.70 -24.41
CA ALA A 227 6.51 -3.28 -23.62
C ALA A 227 6.89 -2.87 -22.20
N LEU A 228 7.82 -3.59 -21.55
CA LEU A 228 8.36 -3.21 -20.23
C LEU A 228 9.10 -1.88 -20.26
N ALA A 229 9.88 -1.60 -21.32
CA ALA A 229 10.57 -0.33 -21.48
C ALA A 229 9.60 0.86 -21.59
N ASN A 230 8.37 0.63 -22.07
CA ASN A 230 7.31 1.63 -22.19
C ASN A 230 6.40 1.74 -20.95
N THR A 231 6.74 1.11 -19.82
CA THR A 231 5.97 1.21 -18.57
C THR A 231 6.29 2.45 -17.75
N GLY A 232 5.38 2.84 -16.85
CA GLY A 232 5.59 3.96 -15.94
C GLY A 232 6.79 3.71 -15.02
N ARG A 233 7.65 4.74 -14.87
CA ARG A 233 8.85 4.74 -14.02
C ARG A 233 9.96 3.74 -14.42
N PHE A 234 9.98 3.32 -15.69
CA PHE A 234 11.03 2.44 -16.22
C PHE A 234 12.46 2.89 -15.88
N THR A 235 12.81 4.17 -16.07
CA THR A 235 14.15 4.70 -15.79
C THR A 235 14.59 4.48 -14.34
N LEU A 236 13.68 4.61 -13.38
CA LEU A 236 13.95 4.36 -11.98
C LEU A 236 14.10 2.85 -11.73
N ASN A 237 13.19 2.05 -12.27
CA ASN A 237 13.22 0.61 -12.10
C ASN A 237 14.50 -0.01 -12.68
N LYS A 238 14.97 0.49 -13.83
CA LYS A 238 16.25 0.14 -14.45
C LYS A 238 17.43 0.29 -13.48
N SER A 239 17.46 1.35 -12.68
CA SER A 239 18.55 1.59 -11.72
C SER A 239 18.61 0.58 -10.57
N PHE A 240 17.52 -0.14 -10.31
CA PHE A 240 17.42 -1.16 -9.29
C PHE A 240 17.55 -2.59 -9.82
N LEU A 241 17.69 -2.77 -11.14
CA LEU A 241 17.91 -4.08 -11.74
C LEU A 241 19.28 -4.65 -11.33
N SER A 242 19.29 -5.92 -10.98
CA SER A 242 20.51 -6.61 -10.57
C SER A 242 21.38 -6.99 -11.76
N ALA A 243 22.64 -7.37 -11.50
CA ALA A 243 23.50 -7.94 -12.53
C ALA A 243 22.95 -9.26 -13.12
N GLU A 244 22.14 -9.99 -12.34
CA GLU A 244 21.44 -11.19 -12.80
C GLU A 244 20.35 -10.84 -13.82
N ASP A 245 19.57 -9.79 -13.56
CA ASP A 245 18.54 -9.31 -14.49
C ASP A 245 19.17 -8.84 -15.81
N ALA A 246 20.32 -8.16 -15.76
CA ALA A 246 21.07 -7.77 -16.96
C ALA A 246 21.54 -8.98 -17.77
N GLN A 247 21.94 -10.07 -17.11
CA GLN A 247 22.30 -11.32 -17.79
C GLN A 247 21.07 -12.00 -18.41
N ASN A 248 19.93 -12.00 -17.71
CA ASN A 248 18.66 -12.53 -18.21
C ASN A 248 18.19 -11.78 -19.47
N ILE A 249 18.34 -10.45 -19.51
CA ILE A 249 18.02 -9.63 -20.69
C ILE A 249 18.95 -9.98 -21.86
N ARG A 250 20.25 -10.18 -21.63
CA ARG A 250 21.20 -10.62 -22.67
C ARG A 250 20.80 -11.97 -23.26
N THR A 251 20.48 -12.95 -22.41
CA THR A 251 20.00 -14.27 -22.83
C THR A 251 18.74 -14.16 -23.70
N CYS A 252 17.80 -13.27 -23.34
CA CYS A 252 16.61 -12.99 -24.14
C CYS A 252 16.97 -12.41 -25.52
N CYS A 253 17.89 -11.43 -25.57
CA CYS A 253 18.32 -10.80 -26.82
C CYS A 253 19.08 -11.78 -27.71
N ASP A 254 19.92 -12.66 -27.15
CA ASP A 254 20.66 -13.68 -27.90
C ASP A 254 19.72 -14.71 -28.56
N CYS A 255 18.64 -15.10 -27.86
CA CYS A 255 17.59 -15.96 -28.41
C CYS A 255 16.84 -15.28 -29.57
N ALA A 256 16.59 -13.97 -29.46
CA ALA A 256 15.94 -13.22 -30.52
C ALA A 256 16.85 -12.98 -31.74
N ARG A 257 18.16 -12.77 -31.54
CA ARG A 257 19.16 -12.73 -32.62
C ARG A 257 19.22 -14.05 -33.38
N ALA A 258 19.16 -15.18 -32.67
CA ALA A 258 19.07 -16.49 -33.30
C ALA A 258 17.78 -16.69 -34.14
N SER A 259 16.74 -15.91 -33.84
CA SER A 259 15.47 -15.89 -34.58
C SER A 259 15.44 -14.87 -35.73
N GLY A 260 16.52 -14.09 -35.93
CA GLY A 260 16.65 -13.14 -37.05
C GLY A 260 16.04 -11.75 -36.82
N GLN A 261 15.83 -11.34 -35.56
CA GLN A 261 15.25 -10.03 -35.21
C GLN A 261 16.35 -8.96 -35.03
N ASP A 262 16.39 -7.94 -35.90
CA ASP A 262 17.34 -6.81 -35.83
C ASP A 262 17.05 -5.83 -34.68
N THR A 263 15.84 -5.85 -34.10
CA THR A 263 15.42 -4.95 -33.01
C THR A 263 16.02 -5.31 -31.64
N ALA A 264 16.69 -6.46 -31.54
CA ALA A 264 17.29 -6.94 -30.29
C ALA A 264 18.35 -5.98 -29.75
N ASP A 265 19.13 -5.33 -30.62
CA ASP A 265 20.19 -4.40 -30.22
C ASP A 265 19.63 -3.08 -29.67
N GLU A 266 18.53 -2.58 -30.24
CA GLU A 266 17.83 -1.39 -29.77
C GLU A 266 17.22 -1.62 -28.39
N VAL A 267 16.58 -2.78 -28.18
CA VAL A 267 16.02 -3.16 -26.88
C VAL A 267 17.13 -3.32 -25.85
N LEU A 268 18.26 -3.96 -26.20
CA LEU A 268 19.39 -4.09 -25.28
C LEU A 268 19.91 -2.71 -24.83
N ALA A 269 19.99 -1.74 -25.75
CA ALA A 269 20.43 -0.37 -25.46
C ALA A 269 19.48 0.40 -24.53
N LEU A 270 18.18 0.08 -24.51
CA LEU A 270 17.24 0.69 -23.56
C LEU A 270 17.51 0.24 -22.12
N PHE A 271 18.03 -0.98 -21.95
CA PHE A 271 18.27 -1.59 -20.63
C PHE A 271 19.72 -1.47 -20.12
N THR A 272 20.70 -1.14 -20.98
CA THR A 272 22.11 -0.87 -20.59
C THR A 272 22.38 0.58 -20.27
#